data_AF-A0A2T6FG44-F1
#
_entry.id   AF-A0A2T6FG44-F1
#
_cell.length_a   1.000
_cell.length_b   1.000
_cell.length_c   1.000
_cell.angle_alpha   90.00
_cell.angle_beta   90.00
_cell.angle_gamma   90.00
#
_symmetry.space_group_name_H-M   'P 1'
#
loop_
_entity.id
_entity.type
_entity.pdbx_description
1 polymer ?
#
loop_
_entity_poly.entity_id
_entity_poly.type
_entity_poly.pdbx_seq_one_letter_code
_entity_poly.pdbx_strand_id
1 'polypeptide(L)' 'MTGINKLLRNESKIMLWVLIGPIAIGLTLVFLLSLFENSIDECLDAGGSFNYESCECDFKKSHTAPIQHHCK' A
#
# COMPACT_ATOMS: atom_id res chain seq x y z
N MET A 1 1.29 -5.83 46.23
CA MET A 1 1.86 -4.82 45.30
C MET A 1 2.05 -5.37 43.89
N THR A 2 1.06 -6.07 43.32
CA THR A 2 1.19 -6.77 42.02
C THR A 2 0.25 -6.22 40.95
N GLY A 3 -0.83 -5.53 41.32
CA GLY A 3 -1.83 -4.98 40.37
C GLY A 3 -1.36 -3.73 39.62
N ILE A 4 -0.64 -2.82 40.29
CA ILE A 4 -0.23 -1.52 39.71
C ILE A 4 0.78 -1.71 38.57
N ASN A 5 1.69 -2.68 38.71
CA ASN A 5 2.68 -3.03 37.70
C ASN A 5 2.05 -3.63 36.43
N LYS A 6 0.88 -4.27 36.55
CA LYS A 6 0.15 -4.84 35.41
C LYS A 6 -0.59 -3.76 34.63
N LEU A 7 -1.15 -2.77 35.33
CA LEU A 7 -1.80 -1.60 34.73
C LEU A 7 -0.78 -0.75 33.96
N LEU A 8 0.30 -0.33 34.62
CA LEU A 8 1.39 0.44 33.99
C LEU A 8 2.00 -0.28 32.77
N ARG A 9 2.14 -1.60 32.83
CA ARG A 9 2.63 -2.42 31.71
C ARG A 9 1.65 -2.46 30.53
N ASN A 10 0.34 -2.44 30.76
CA ASN A 10 -0.66 -2.43 29.68
C ASN A 10 -0.80 -1.04 29.06
N GLU A 11 -0.83 0.02 29.88
CA GLU A 11 -0.85 1.41 29.40
C GLU A 11 0.39 1.72 28.53
N SER A 12 1.56 1.25 28.96
CA SER A 12 2.81 1.43 28.22
C SER A 12 2.81 0.69 26.87
N LYS A 13 2.13 -0.45 26.75
CA LYS A 13 1.94 -1.14 25.46
C LYS A 13 0.99 -0.36 24.54
N ILE A 14 -0.11 0.15 25.07
CA ILE A 14 -1.08 0.92 24.28
C ILE A 14 -0.42 2.18 23.71
N MET A 15 0.34 2.89 24.55
CA MET A 15 1.08 4.08 24.13
C MET A 15 2.12 3.78 23.05
N LEU A 16 2.78 2.61 23.13
CA LEU A 16 3.71 2.14 22.10
C LEU A 16 2.99 1.83 20.78
N TRP A 17 1.83 1.17 20.81
CA TRP A 17 1.04 0.89 19.60
C TRP A 17 0.46 2.15 18.97
N VAL A 18 0.11 3.17 19.76
CA VAL A 18 -0.36 4.47 19.24
C VAL A 18 0.75 5.21 18.48
N LEU A 19 2.02 5.05 18.88
CA LEU A 19 3.16 5.64 18.18
C LEU A 19 3.57 4.83 16.94
N ILE A 20 3.65 3.51 17.06
CA ILE A 20 4.16 2.64 15.97
C ILE A 20 3.07 2.34 14.93
N GLY A 21 1.82 2.22 15.36
CA GLY A 21 0.67 1.90 14.51
C GLY A 21 0.55 2.78 13.26
N PRO A 22 0.49 4.12 13.38
CA PRO A 22 0.37 4.99 12.21
C PRO A 22 1.61 4.94 11.30
N ILE A 23 2.81 4.73 11.86
CA ILE A 23 4.04 4.58 11.07
C ILE A 23 3.99 3.29 10.26
N ALA A 24 3.61 2.17 10.90
CA ALA A 24 3.47 0.88 10.23
C ALA A 24 2.41 0.94 9.12
N ILE A 25 1.26 1.57 9.39
CA ILE A 25 0.19 1.74 8.38
C ILE A 25 0.70 2.60 7.22
N GLY A 26 1.37 3.72 7.49
CA GLY A 26 1.94 4.58 6.46
C GLY A 26 2.95 3.84 5.57
N LEU A 27 3.86 3.07 6.18
CA LEU A 27 4.84 2.27 5.44
C LEU A 27 4.18 1.19 4.57
N THR A 28 3.14 0.52 5.08
CA THR A 28 2.42 -0.48 4.27
C THR A 28 1.71 0.14 3.07
N LEU A 29 1.12 1.33 3.23
CA LEU A 29 0.48 2.06 2.13
C LEU A 29 1.49 2.49 1.07
N VAL A 30 2.63 3.06 1.49
CA VAL A 30 3.70 3.46 0.56
C VAL A 30 4.23 2.24 -0.21
N PHE A 31 4.46 1.12 0.47
CA PHE A 31 4.92 -0.11 -0.18
C PHE A 31 3.92 -0.63 -1.22
N LEU A 32 2.62 -0.63 -0.91
CA LEU A 32 1.58 -1.04 -1.85
C LEU A 32 1.52 -0.12 -3.08
N LEU A 33 1.61 1.19 -2.88
CA LEU A 33 1.64 2.17 -3.98
C LEU A 33 2.86 1.98 -4.89
N SER A 34 4.04 1.76 -4.31
CA SER A 34 5.26 1.50 -5.09
C SER A 34 5.18 0.19 -5.87
N LEU A 35 4.54 -0.85 -5.32
CA LEU A 35 4.35 -2.11 -6.04
C LEU A 35 3.42 -1.92 -7.25
N PHE A 36 2.45 -1.02 -7.13
CA PHE A 36 1.52 -0.69 -8.20
C PHE A 36 2.18 0.05 -9.35
N GLU A 37 2.97 1.08 -9.03
CA GLU A 37 3.69 1.88 -10.02
C GLU A 37 4.66 1.00 -10.84
N ASN A 38 5.40 0.11 -10.17
CA ASN A 38 6.28 -0.85 -10.84
C ASN A 38 5.53 -1.77 -11.81
N SER A 39 4.30 -2.19 -11.50
CA SER A 39 3.53 -3.09 -12.38
C SER A 39 3.08 -2.43 -13.68
N ILE A 40 2.87 -1.10 -13.64
CA ILE A 40 2.50 -0.31 -14.82
C ILE A 40 3.72 -0.19 -15.73
N ASP A 41 4.84 0.24 -15.17
CA ASP A 41 6.08 0.42 -15.92
C ASP A 41 6.58 -0.91 -16.50
N GLU A 42 6.57 -2.00 -15.72
CA GLU A 42 6.94 -3.33 -16.18
C GLU A 42 6.05 -3.82 -17.35
N CYS A 43 4.75 -3.53 -17.29
CA CYS A 43 3.82 -3.86 -18.37
C CYS A 43 4.15 -3.10 -19.66
N LEU A 44 4.38 -1.78 -19.55
CA LEU A 44 4.66 -0.93 -20.71
C LEU A 44 6.04 -1.25 -21.32
N ASP A 45 7.05 -1.52 -20.49
CA ASP A 45 8.39 -1.92 -20.92
C ASP A 45 8.39 -3.29 -21.62
N ALA A 46 7.51 -4.20 -21.21
CA ALA A 46 7.30 -5.49 -21.90
C ALA A 46 6.57 -5.35 -23.25
N GLY A 47 6.13 -4.14 -23.63
CA GLY A 47 5.33 -3.89 -24.82
C GLY A 47 3.86 -4.27 -24.68
N GLY A 48 3.39 -4.48 -23.45
CA GLY A 48 1.98 -4.62 -23.12
C GLY A 48 1.28 -3.26 -23.09
N SER A 49 -0.04 -3.30 -22.91
CA SER A 49 -0.84 -2.12 -22.70
C SER A 49 -1.58 -2.24 -21.38
N PHE A 50 -1.28 -1.34 -20.45
CA PHE A 50 -1.85 -1.38 -19.12
C PHE A 50 -3.30 -0.90 -19.13
N ASN A 51 -4.22 -1.70 -18.58
CA ASN A 51 -5.61 -1.34 -18.42
C ASN A 51 -5.82 -0.69 -17.04
N TYR A 52 -6.01 0.62 -17.01
CA TYR A 52 -6.18 1.40 -15.78
C TYR A 52 -7.56 1.22 -15.10
N GLU A 53 -8.53 0.58 -15.76
CA GLU A 53 -9.84 0.25 -15.17
C GLU A 53 -9.80 -1.06 -14.37
N SER A 54 -9.16 -2.09 -14.92
CA SER A 54 -9.00 -3.40 -14.27
C SER A 54 -7.67 -3.54 -13.51
N CYS A 55 -6.75 -2.62 -13.75
CA CYS A 55 -5.40 -2.60 -13.20
C CYS A 55 -4.56 -3.83 -13.54
N GLU A 56 -4.73 -4.30 -14.77
CA GLU A 56 -4.05 -5.46 -15.31
C GLU A 56 -3.32 -5.10 -16.59
N CYS A 57 -2.22 -5.81 -16.84
CA CYS A 57 -1.51 -5.71 -18.11
C CYS A 57 -2.21 -6.54 -19.19
N ASP A 58 -2.51 -5.94 -20.33
CA ASP A 58 -3.11 -6.60 -21.49
C ASP A 58 -2.17 -6.53 -22.69
N PHE A 59 -1.78 -7.69 -23.23
CA PHE A 59 -0.92 -7.80 -24.41
C PHE A 59 -1.71 -7.92 -25.72
N LYS A 60 -3.04 -8.02 -25.66
CA LYS A 60 -3.92 -8.27 -26.82
C LYS A 60 -4.64 -7.02 -27.28
N LYS A 61 -4.96 -6.10 -26.37
CA LYS A 61 -5.68 -4.86 -26.68
C LYS A 61 -4.88 -3.66 -26.22
N SER A 62 -4.90 -2.61 -27.03
CA SER A 62 -4.38 -1.31 -26.63
C SER A 62 -5.42 -0.59 -25.78
N HIS A 63 -5.02 -0.19 -24.59
CA HIS A 63 -5.77 0.64 -23.66
C HIS A 63 -5.19 2.05 -23.66
N THR A 64 -6.05 3.06 -23.70
CA THR A 64 -5.61 4.46 -23.64
C THR A 64 -5.39 4.85 -22.19
N ALA A 65 -4.23 5.44 -21.88
CA ALA A 65 -3.97 5.99 -20.55
C ALA A 65 -4.97 7.12 -20.24
N PRO A 66 -5.83 6.97 -19.23
CA PRO A 66 -6.79 8.01 -18.86
C PRO A 66 -6.11 9.12 -18.06
N ILE A 67 -6.63 10.35 -18.17
CA ILE A 67 -6.07 11.53 -17.50
C ILE A 67 -6.23 11.45 -15.96
N GLN A 68 -7.15 10.63 -15.45
CA GLN A 68 -7.55 10.66 -14.02
C GLN A 68 -7.73 9.30 -13.34
N HIS A 69 -7.47 8.17 -14.00
CA HIS A 69 -7.52 6.86 -13.32
C HIS A 69 -6.12 6.40 -12.96
N HIS A 70 -5.78 6.63 -11.70
CA HIS A 70 -4.81 5.79 -11.02
C HIS A 70 -5.58 4.60 -10.45
N CYS A 71 -5.03 3.42 -10.66
CA CYS A 71 -5.47 2.25 -9.95
C CYS A 71 -5.49 2.53 -8.45
N LYS A 72 -6.65 2.26 -7.84
CA LYS A 72 -7.03 2.78 -6.53
C LYS A 72 -6.73 1.81 -5.41
#